data_AF-A0A7J4EUB7-F1
#
_entry.id   AF-A0A7J4EUB7-F1
#
_cell.length_a   1.000
_cell.length_b   1.000
_cell.length_c   1.000
_cell.angle_alpha   90.00
_cell.angle_beta   90.00
_cell.angle_gamma   90.00
#
_symmetry.space_group_name_H-M   'P 1'
#
loop_
_entity.id
_entity.type
_entity.pdbx_description
1 polymer ?
#
loop_
_entity_poly.entity_id
_entity_poly.type
_entity_poly.pdbx_seq_one_letter_code
_entity_poly.pdbx_strand_id
1 'polypeptide(L)'
;MVKKQKSNQELKLVELLPYGIIITDQNFNVIYWSEGAEGLLGWRKNEAEDRLLYELLDIDENELRNLVGIEDIYVFYRKDGSKIRLGVSLNLLFSMRNLFSF
;
A
#
# COMPACT_ATOMS: atom_id res chain seq x y z
N MET A 1 26.70 -13.83 -12.69
CA MET A 1 26.01 -12.57 -13.04
C MET A 1 24.63 -12.91 -13.58
N VAL A 2 23.65 -13.12 -12.70
CA VAL A 2 22.29 -13.57 -13.10
C VAL A 2 21.43 -12.34 -13.39
N LYS A 3 20.79 -12.35 -14.57
CA LYS A 3 20.10 -11.23 -15.21
C LYS A 3 18.96 -10.65 -14.37
N LYS A 4 19.02 -9.33 -14.16
CA LYS A 4 17.99 -8.43 -13.66
C LYS A 4 16.87 -8.25 -14.72
N GLN A 5 16.13 -9.31 -15.06
CA GLN A 5 15.10 -9.26 -16.10
C GLN A 5 13.71 -9.75 -15.64
N LYS A 6 13.55 -10.17 -14.37
CA LYS A 6 12.26 -10.65 -13.86
C LYS A 6 11.30 -9.54 -13.37
N SER A 7 11.75 -8.29 -13.25
CA SER A 7 10.97 -7.25 -12.53
C SER A 7 9.93 -6.48 -13.36
N ASN A 8 10.05 -6.37 -14.69
CA ASN A 8 9.20 -5.43 -15.45
C ASN A 8 7.84 -5.98 -15.88
N GLN A 9 7.66 -7.31 -15.94
CA GLN A 9 6.38 -7.90 -16.38
C GLN A 9 5.39 -8.05 -15.21
N GLU A 10 5.89 -8.37 -14.03
CA GLU A 10 5.06 -8.52 -12.81
C GLU A 10 4.46 -7.17 -12.39
N LEU A 11 5.20 -6.06 -12.53
CA LEU A 11 4.70 -4.70 -12.26
C LEU A 11 3.55 -4.29 -13.19
N LYS A 12 3.61 -4.66 -14.48
CA LYS A 12 2.54 -4.34 -15.43
C LYS A 12 1.25 -5.09 -15.15
N LEU A 13 1.33 -6.31 -14.60
CA LEU A 13 0.13 -7.07 -14.27
C LEU A 13 -0.63 -6.45 -13.09
N VAL A 14 0.11 -5.97 -12.09
CA VAL A 14 -0.45 -5.24 -10.94
C VAL A 14 -1.21 -3.99 -11.39
N GLU A 15 -0.64 -3.21 -12.32
CA GLU A 15 -1.26 -1.99 -12.83
C GLU A 15 -2.55 -2.24 -13.64
N LEU A 16 -2.74 -3.46 -14.17
CA LEU A 16 -3.94 -3.82 -14.93
C LEU A 16 -5.08 -4.34 -14.06
N LEU A 17 -4.82 -4.68 -12.79
CA LEU A 17 -5.85 -5.17 -11.89
C LEU A 17 -6.57 -4.00 -11.21
N PRO A 18 -7.88 -4.11 -10.93
CA PRO A 18 -8.64 -3.06 -10.24
C PRO A 18 -8.28 -2.94 -8.74
N TYR A 19 -7.14 -3.48 -8.31
CA TYR A 19 -6.69 -3.47 -6.93
C TYR A 19 -5.79 -2.25 -6.67
N GLY A 20 -6.02 -1.60 -5.53
CA GLY A 20 -5.06 -0.66 -4.98
C GLY A 20 -3.92 -1.43 -4.32
N ILE A 21 -2.68 -1.07 -4.66
CA ILE A 21 -1.49 -1.55 -3.96
C ILE A 21 -0.80 -0.35 -3.34
N ILE A 22 -0.56 -0.48 -2.03
CA ILE A 22 0.10 0.51 -1.21
C ILE A 22 1.26 -0.19 -0.51
N ILE A 23 2.45 0.40 -0.56
CA ILE A 23 3.63 -0.07 0.19
C ILE A 23 4.06 1.06 1.12
N THR A 24 4.35 0.71 2.36
CA THR A 24 4.83 1.64 3.39
C THR A 24 6.17 1.18 3.98
N ASP A 25 6.88 2.09 4.64
CA ASP A 25 7.95 1.73 5.57
C ASP A 25 7.39 1.22 6.92
N GLN A 26 8.26 0.85 7.86
CA GLN A 26 7.83 0.37 9.19
C GLN A 26 7.08 1.42 10.04
N ASN A 27 7.12 2.70 9.66
CA ASN A 27 6.45 3.81 10.33
C ASN A 27 5.17 4.25 9.59
N PHE A 28 4.71 3.46 8.62
CA PHE A 28 3.57 3.76 7.75
C PHE A 28 3.75 4.95 6.79
N ASN A 29 4.99 5.40 6.55
CA ASN A 29 5.24 6.35 5.46
C ASN A 29 5.05 5.63 4.13
N VAL A 30 4.22 6.16 3.25
CA VAL A 30 3.93 5.56 1.93
C VAL A 30 5.17 5.67 1.03
N ILE A 31 5.67 4.53 0.59
CA ILE A 31 6.80 4.37 -0.34
C ILE A 31 6.30 4.18 -1.79
N TYR A 32 5.11 3.59 -1.94
CA TYR A 32 4.53 3.33 -3.26
C TYR A 32 3.01 3.38 -3.21
N TRP A 33 2.45 3.99 -4.26
CA TRP A 33 1.02 4.13 -4.49
C TRP A 33 0.69 3.75 -5.93
N SER A 34 -0.13 2.71 -6.13
CA SER A 34 -0.52 2.26 -7.47
C SER A 34 -1.60 3.15 -8.10
N GLU A 35 -1.76 3.07 -9.43
CA GLU A 35 -2.85 3.74 -10.15
C GLU A 35 -4.23 3.26 -9.65
N GLY A 36 -4.36 1.97 -9.34
CA GLY A 36 -5.58 1.42 -8.72
C GLY A 36 -5.90 2.09 -7.38
N ALA A 37 -4.89 2.41 -6.56
CA ALA A 37 -5.08 3.14 -5.31
C ALA A 37 -5.54 4.58 -5.56
N GLU A 38 -5.06 5.24 -6.62
CA GLU A 38 -5.58 6.56 -7.02
C GLU A 38 -7.06 6.50 -7.38
N GLY A 39 -7.49 5.50 -8.15
CA GLY A 39 -8.90 5.34 -8.53
C GLY A 39 -9.82 5.03 -7.34
N LEU A 40 -9.36 4.20 -6.41
CA LEU A 40 -10.14 3.77 -5.25
C LEU A 40 -10.21 4.84 -4.16
N LEU A 41 -9.11 5.54 -3.88
CA LEU A 41 -8.98 6.43 -2.72
C LEU A 41 -8.92 7.92 -3.09
N GLY A 42 -8.69 8.26 -4.36
CA GLY A 42 -8.76 9.63 -4.88
C GLY A 42 -7.51 10.49 -4.64
N TRP A 43 -6.49 9.94 -3.97
CA TRP A 43 -5.19 10.57 -3.82
C TRP A 43 -4.31 10.27 -5.03
N ARG A 44 -3.64 11.28 -5.59
CA ARG A 44 -2.59 11.06 -6.58
C ARG A 44 -1.34 10.52 -5.91
N LYS A 45 -0.55 9.72 -6.63
CA LYS A 45 0.69 9.14 -6.14
C LYS A 45 1.63 10.19 -5.52
N ASN A 46 1.83 11.31 -6.19
CA ASN A 46 2.68 12.41 -5.71
C ASN A 46 2.12 13.16 -4.49
N GLU A 47 0.85 12.95 -4.15
CA GLU A 47 0.23 13.48 -2.94
C GLU A 47 0.29 12.48 -1.78
N ALA A 48 0.33 11.18 -2.10
CA ALA A 48 0.29 10.09 -1.14
C ALA A 48 1.69 9.67 -0.67
N GLU A 49 2.68 9.62 -1.56
CA GLU A 49 4.06 9.27 -1.21
C GLU A 49 4.63 10.25 -0.16
N ASP A 50 5.45 9.71 0.75
CA ASP A 50 6.02 10.39 1.93
C ASP A 50 4.98 10.92 2.94
N ARG A 51 3.71 10.51 2.84
CA ARG A 51 2.70 10.73 3.88
C ARG A 51 2.44 9.48 4.72
N LEU A 52 1.89 9.70 5.90
CA LEU A 52 1.45 8.64 6.78
C LEU A 52 0.15 8.04 6.26
N LEU A 53 0.12 6.72 6.08
CA LEU A 53 -1.03 6.02 5.50
C LEU A 53 -2.32 6.25 6.29
N TYR A 54 -2.25 6.25 7.62
CA TYR A 54 -3.42 6.42 8.48
C TYR A 54 -4.05 7.82 8.36
N GLU A 55 -3.27 8.85 8.03
CA GLU A 55 -3.80 10.20 7.75
C GLU A 55 -4.57 10.23 6.42
N LEU A 56 -4.09 9.50 5.41
CA LEU A 56 -4.74 9.45 4.09
C LEU A 56 -6.07 8.69 4.10
N LEU A 57 -6.17 7.70 4.98
CA LEU A 57 -7.33 6.82 5.10
C LEU A 57 -8.33 7.26 6.18
N ASP A 58 -7.97 8.26 6.98
CA ASP A 58 -8.70 8.75 8.15
C ASP A 58 -9.09 7.59 9.10
N ILE A 59 -8.06 6.82 9.49
CA ILE A 59 -8.14 5.68 10.40
C ILE A 59 -7.16 5.87 11.55
N ASP A 60 -7.46 5.36 12.75
CA ASP A 60 -6.51 5.39 13.86
C ASP A 60 -5.27 4.52 13.57
N GLU A 61 -4.08 4.97 14.00
CA GLU A 61 -2.85 4.21 13.78
C GLU A 61 -2.89 2.84 14.44
N ASN A 62 -3.43 2.72 15.66
CA ASN A 62 -3.51 1.44 16.35
C ASN A 62 -4.50 0.50 15.66
N GLU A 63 -5.60 1.06 15.15
CA GLU A 63 -6.54 0.30 14.33
C GLU A 63 -5.84 -0.23 13.07
N LEU A 64 -5.09 0.61 12.34
CA LEU A 64 -4.30 0.18 11.18
C LEU A 64 -3.30 -0.92 11.53
N ARG A 65 -2.60 -0.81 12.68
CA ARG A 65 -1.67 -1.83 13.19
C ARG A 65 -2.37 -3.16 13.48
N ASN A 66 -3.60 -3.11 13.98
CA ASN A 66 -4.39 -4.31 14.26
C ASN A 66 -4.90 -4.99 12.99
N LEU A 67 -4.86 -4.34 11.83
CA LEU A 67 -5.24 -4.94 10.55
C LEU A 67 -4.16 -5.88 9.99
N VAL A 68 -2.95 -5.85 10.53
CA VAL A 68 -1.85 -6.69 10.06
C VAL A 68 -2.21 -8.17 10.24
N GLY A 69 -2.17 -8.93 9.14
CA GLY A 69 -2.52 -10.36 9.15
C GLY A 69 -4.02 -10.65 9.18
N ILE A 70 -4.87 -9.62 9.05
CA ILE A 70 -6.32 -9.77 8.88
C ILE A 70 -6.69 -9.57 7.41
N GLU A 71 -7.56 -10.43 6.89
CA GLU A 71 -8.27 -10.24 5.62
C GLU A 71 -9.73 -9.94 5.93
N ASP A 72 -10.15 -8.68 5.79
CA ASP A 72 -11.53 -8.26 6.06
C ASP A 72 -11.93 -7.05 5.21
N ILE A 73 -13.22 -6.70 5.25
CA ILE A 73 -13.80 -5.55 4.57
C ILE A 73 -13.80 -4.35 5.51
N TYR A 74 -13.11 -3.29 5.10
CA TYR A 74 -13.04 -2.03 5.85
C TYR A 74 -13.71 -0.89 5.08
N VAL A 75 -14.20 0.08 5.84
CA VAL A 75 -14.71 1.35 5.31
C VAL A 75 -13.62 2.39 5.46
N PHE A 76 -13.10 2.88 4.33
CA PHE A 76 -12.12 3.96 4.31
C PHE A 76 -12.74 5.25 3.77
N TYR A 77 -12.10 6.37 4.08
CA TYR A 77 -12.40 7.65 3.47
C TYR A 77 -11.54 7.88 2.23
N ARG A 78 -12.20 8.32 1.16
CA ARG A 78 -11.55 8.86 -0.03
C ARG A 78 -11.14 10.31 0.25
N LYS A 79 -10.23 10.84 -0.57
CA LYS A 79 -9.77 12.24 -0.50
C LYS A 79 -10.91 13.27 -0.49
N ASP A 80 -12.00 13.00 -1.20
CA ASP A 80 -13.19 13.86 -1.27
C ASP A 80 -14.13 13.74 -0.06
N GLY A 81 -13.76 12.92 0.94
CA GLY A 81 -14.55 12.64 2.14
C GLY A 81 -15.63 11.57 1.96
N SER A 82 -15.81 11.03 0.74
CA SER A 82 -16.75 9.93 0.52
C SER A 82 -16.20 8.60 1.05
N LYS A 83 -17.10 7.67 1.41
CA LYS A 83 -16.74 6.37 1.97
C LYS A 83 -16.66 5.31 0.89
N ILE A 84 -15.68 4.41 1.00
CA ILE A 84 -15.55 3.22 0.15
C ILE A 84 -15.38 1.97 1.00
N ARG A 85 -16.04 0.87 0.62
CA ARG A 85 -15.84 -0.46 1.22
C ARG A 85 -14.83 -1.24 0.41
N LEU A 86 -13.72 -1.63 1.03
CA LEU A 86 -12.65 -2.38 0.38
C LEU A 86 -12.36 -3.64 1.19
N GLY A 87 -12.27 -4.79 0.50
CA GLY A 87 -11.57 -5.95 1.05
C GLY A 87 -10.08 -5.65 1.02
N VAL A 88 -9.41 -5.72 2.16
CA VAL A 88 -7.98 -5.43 2.28
C VAL A 88 -7.25 -6.57 2.94
N SER A 89 -5.99 -6.74 2.54
CA SER A 89 -5.04 -7.59 3.22
C SER A 89 -3.77 -6.78 3.48
N LEU A 90 -3.36 -6.72 4.75
CA LEU A 90 -2.14 -6.02 5.15
C LEU A 90 -1.07 -7.06 5.48
N ASN A 91 -0.07 -7.16 4.59
CA ASN A 91 1.00 -8.15 4.68
C ASN A 91 2.34 -7.48 4.99
N LEU A 92 3.10 -8.07 5.92
CA LEU A 92 4.47 -7.63 6.22
C LEU A 92 5.45 -8.28 5.24
N LEU A 93 6.18 -7.45 4.50
CA LEU A 93 7.24 -7.87 3.61
C LEU A 93 8.59 -7.74 4.31
N PHE A 94 9.15 -8.87 4.76
CA PHE A 94 10.50 -8.92 5.31
C PHE A 94 11.52 -9.13 4.18
N SER A 95 12.51 -8.24 4.09
CA SER A 95 13.66 -8.43 3.21
C SER A 95 14.86 -8.93 4.00
N MET A 96 15.29 -10.16 3.72
CA MET A 96 16.52 -10.74 4.30
C MET A 96 17.81 -10.03 3.88
N ARG A 97 17.76 -9.05 2.97
CA ARG A 97 18.96 -8.35 2.45
C ARG A 97 19.70 -7.50 3.49
N ASN A 98 19.08 -7.17 4.62
CA ASN A 98 19.69 -6.34 5.67
C ASN A 98 20.19 -7.13 6.90
N LEU A 99 20.14 -8.48 6.89
CA LEU A 99 20.52 -9.31 8.05
C LEU A 99 21.97 -9.82 8.04
N PHE A 100 22.72 -9.61 6.96
CA PHE A 100 24.15 -9.91 6.91
C PHE A 100 24.91 -8.72 6.31
N SER A 101 25.24 -7.77 7.18
CA SER A 101 26.34 -6.83 6.95
C SER A 101 27.56 -7.42 7.69
N PHE A 102 28.46 -8.07 6.96
CA PHE A 102 29.81 -8.35 7.45
C PHE A 102 30.66 -7.08 7.35
#